data_AF-A0A512TS23-F1
#
_entry.id   AF-A0A512TS23-F1
#
_cell.length_a   1.000
_cell.length_b   1.000
_cell.length_c   1.000
_cell.angle_alpha   90.00
_cell.angle_beta   90.00
_cell.angle_gamma   90.00
#
_symmetry.space_group_name_H-M   'P 1'
#
loop_
_entity.id
_entity.type
_entity.pdbx_description
1 polymer ?
#
loop_
_entity_poly.entity_id
_entity_poly.type
_entity_poly.pdbx_seq_one_letter_code
_entity_poly.pdbx_strand_id
1 'polypeptide(L)'
;MGKLVMIIETLIIILIVAIRNIYYKKILKGFKILIIEITHYYLGLFKDITRTSIGSILQTSLLILAQIFMSFNVISAVSIYINFSSNYLINLIIKIIIIIAIIFMLYLAVGYVLLSSSMIFKLLSKVEDSNIKYDLLISYFVLNTYFTVLIVFPKQFEECYFIGLIGVAICYMMNLRVLIKIIKNPEHINIHLEKYRNFKSTTTLAILILIMMILNLFLAVCFINSADINSYTGNPNNFDLFYYTIITFTTIGYGDIVPVTVLAKIKSIIISTTSVVCITIFLSSVLSFNSEKNK
;
A
#
# COMPACT_ATOMS: atom_id res chain seq x y z
N MET A 1 31.94 24.77 -9.07
CA MET A 1 31.90 24.23 -10.45
C MET A 1 31.59 22.73 -10.48
N GLY A 2 32.36 21.85 -9.83
CA GLY A 2 32.14 20.38 -9.87
C GLY A 2 30.75 19.88 -9.44
N LYS A 3 30.14 20.43 -8.37
CA LYS A 3 28.78 20.07 -7.94
C LYS A 3 27.72 20.34 -9.02
N LEU A 4 27.87 21.45 -9.74
CA LEU A 4 26.94 21.88 -10.78
C LEU A 4 27.07 20.99 -12.02
N VAL A 5 28.31 20.63 -12.38
CA VAL A 5 28.60 19.66 -13.46
C VAL A 5 27.99 18.30 -13.13
N MET A 6 28.17 17.77 -11.91
CA MET A 6 27.56 16.49 -11.52
C MET A 6 26.03 16.52 -11.55
N ILE A 7 25.40 17.62 -11.11
CA ILE A 7 23.93 17.77 -11.15
C ILE A 7 23.44 17.80 -12.61
N ILE A 8 24.11 18.56 -13.48
CA ILE A 8 23.73 18.66 -14.89
C ILE A 8 23.93 17.31 -15.59
N GLU A 9 25.06 16.65 -15.37
CA GLU A 9 25.37 15.34 -15.96
C GLU A 9 24.37 14.27 -15.53
N THR A 10 24.03 14.22 -14.23
CA THR A 10 23.02 13.28 -13.72
C THR A 10 21.61 13.59 -14.25
N LEU A 11 21.23 14.86 -14.37
CA LEU A 11 19.95 15.25 -15.00
C LEU A 11 19.89 14.83 -16.48
N ILE A 12 20.98 15.01 -17.22
CA ILE A 12 21.09 14.59 -18.63
C ILE A 12 20.95 13.06 -18.74
N ILE A 13 21.63 12.29 -17.89
CA ILE A 13 21.53 10.82 -17.88
C ILE A 13 20.10 10.37 -17.56
N ILE A 14 19.46 10.95 -16.54
CA ILE A 14 18.07 10.65 -16.19
C ILE A 14 17.14 10.94 -17.37
N LEU A 15 17.31 12.08 -18.04
CA LEU A 15 16.51 12.46 -19.20
C LEU A 15 16.70 11.49 -20.37
N ILE A 16 17.94 11.11 -20.68
CA ILE A 16 18.26 10.15 -21.75
C ILE A 16 17.64 8.79 -21.46
N VAL A 17 17.77 8.30 -20.21
CA VAL A 17 17.17 7.02 -19.80
C VAL A 17 15.63 7.09 -19.86
N ALA A 18 15.04 8.20 -19.42
CA ALA A 18 13.59 8.41 -19.48
C ALA A 18 13.09 8.43 -20.93
N ILE A 19 13.73 9.18 -21.83
CA ILE A 19 13.37 9.24 -23.25
C ILE A 19 13.51 7.86 -23.90
N ARG A 20 14.61 7.14 -23.62
CA ARG A 20 14.84 5.78 -24.10
C ARG A 20 13.74 4.81 -23.64
N ASN A 21 13.26 4.95 -22.40
CA ASN A 21 12.16 4.13 -21.88
C ASN A 21 10.77 4.58 -22.38
N ILE A 22 10.55 5.85 -22.67
CA ILE A 22 9.30 6.36 -23.27
C ILE A 22 9.13 5.83 -24.70
N TYR A 23 10.23 5.60 -25.43
CA TYR A 23 10.20 4.95 -26.75
C TYR A 23 9.74 3.48 -26.68
N TYR A 24 9.78 2.84 -25.51
CA TYR A 24 9.05 1.59 -25.25
C TYR A 24 7.55 1.89 -25.04
N LYS A 25 6.81 2.06 -26.15
CA LYS A 25 5.33 2.21 -26.24
C LYS A 25 4.52 1.27 -25.33
N LYS A 26 5.10 0.15 -24.88
CA LYS A 26 4.47 -0.87 -24.04
C LYS A 26 4.09 -0.35 -22.64
N ILE A 27 4.91 0.51 -22.02
CA ILE A 27 4.65 1.02 -20.65
C ILE A 27 3.51 2.05 -20.66
N LEU A 28 3.57 3.05 -21.56
CA LEU A 28 2.50 4.06 -21.68
C LEU A 28 1.16 3.43 -22.08
N LYS A 29 1.19 2.43 -22.96
CA LYS A 29 -0.01 1.67 -23.35
C LYS A 29 -0.59 0.90 -22.16
N GLY A 30 0.26 0.24 -21.36
CA GLY A 30 -0.15 -0.43 -20.13
C GLY A 30 -0.74 0.52 -19.09
N PHE A 31 -0.13 1.68 -18.88
CA PHE A 31 -0.63 2.70 -17.94
C PHE A 31 -1.99 3.26 -18.39
N LYS A 32 -2.15 3.55 -19.69
CA LYS A 32 -3.43 4.01 -20.25
C LYS A 32 -4.54 2.96 -20.09
N ILE A 33 -4.23 1.68 -20.34
CA ILE A 33 -5.17 0.57 -20.13
C ILE A 33 -5.57 0.49 -18.65
N LEU A 34 -4.60 0.58 -17.75
CA LEU A 34 -4.83 0.52 -16.30
C LEU A 34 -5.74 1.66 -15.82
N ILE A 35 -5.55 2.90 -16.31
CA ILE A 35 -6.47 4.01 -16.00
C ILE A 35 -7.88 3.72 -16.48
N ILE A 36 -8.05 3.22 -17.71
CA ILE A 36 -9.36 2.90 -18.27
C ILE A 36 -10.03 1.80 -17.46
N GLU A 37 -9.32 0.73 -17.13
CA GLU A 37 -9.83 -0.39 -16.33
C GLU A 37 -10.26 0.06 -14.93
N ILE A 38 -9.43 0.87 -14.26
CA ILE A 38 -9.76 1.47 -12.96
C ILE A 38 -11.02 2.35 -13.07
N THR A 39 -11.07 3.23 -14.06
CA THR A 39 -12.20 4.16 -14.26
C THR A 39 -13.48 3.38 -14.52
N HIS A 40 -13.41 2.36 -15.37
CA HIS A 40 -14.56 1.51 -15.67
C HIS A 40 -15.00 0.70 -14.45
N TYR A 41 -14.07 0.27 -13.60
CA TYR A 41 -14.39 -0.42 -12.35
C TYR A 41 -15.10 0.49 -11.35
N TYR A 42 -14.63 1.73 -11.15
CA TYR A 42 -15.35 2.72 -10.34
C TYR A 42 -16.78 2.92 -10.87
N LEU A 43 -16.94 3.12 -12.17
CA LEU A 43 -18.27 3.26 -12.79
C LEU A 43 -19.15 2.01 -12.61
N GLY A 44 -18.55 0.82 -12.66
CA GLY A 44 -19.22 -0.46 -12.39
C GLY A 44 -19.72 -0.57 -10.96
N LEU A 45 -18.90 -0.18 -9.98
CA LEU A 45 -19.28 -0.13 -8.57
C LEU A 45 -20.50 0.75 -8.34
N PHE A 46 -20.55 1.93 -8.97
CA PHE A 46 -21.70 2.84 -8.88
C PHE A 46 -22.96 2.27 -9.54
N LYS A 47 -22.82 1.48 -10.62
CA LYS A 47 -23.95 0.78 -11.25
C LYS A 47 -24.46 -0.38 -10.41
N ASP A 48 -23.59 -1.12 -9.73
CA ASP A 48 -23.96 -2.26 -8.86
C ASP A 48 -24.70 -1.83 -7.57
N ILE A 49 -24.61 -0.56 -7.16
CA ILE A 49 -25.43 0.02 -6.06
C ILE A 49 -26.93 -0.18 -6.34
N THR A 50 -27.34 -0.17 -7.61
CA THR A 50 -28.75 -0.32 -8.01
C THR A 50 -29.29 -1.75 -7.91
N ARG A 51 -28.44 -2.75 -7.59
CA ARG A 51 -28.74 -4.19 -7.71
C ARG A 51 -28.58 -5.01 -6.40
N THR A 52 -28.94 -4.41 -5.25
CA THR A 52 -29.50 -5.10 -4.06
C THR A 52 -28.58 -5.84 -3.05
N SER A 53 -27.27 -5.61 -2.96
CA SER A 53 -26.47 -6.15 -1.81
C SER A 53 -26.05 -5.05 -0.83
N ILE A 54 -26.43 -5.17 0.45
CA ILE A 54 -26.00 -4.23 1.53
C ILE A 54 -24.46 -4.11 1.57
N GLY A 55 -23.75 -5.19 1.27
CA GLY A 55 -22.29 -5.21 1.18
C GLY A 55 -21.71 -4.36 0.06
N SER A 56 -22.36 -4.24 -1.11
CA SER A 56 -21.88 -3.36 -2.19
C SER A 56 -22.03 -1.89 -1.84
N ILE A 57 -23.12 -1.52 -1.15
CA ILE A 57 -23.37 -0.15 -0.68
C ILE A 57 -22.32 0.25 0.36
N LEU A 58 -22.09 -0.57 1.39
CA LEU A 58 -21.06 -0.34 2.41
C LEU A 58 -19.66 -0.23 1.80
N GLN A 59 -19.37 -1.06 0.80
CA GLN A 59 -18.10 -1.00 0.09
C GLN A 59 -17.92 0.35 -0.63
N THR A 60 -18.91 0.77 -1.42
CA THR A 60 -18.84 2.04 -2.14
C THR A 60 -18.78 3.24 -1.20
N SER A 61 -19.52 3.22 -0.08
CA SER A 61 -19.50 4.31 0.89
C SER A 61 -18.16 4.42 1.59
N LEU A 62 -17.57 3.29 2.01
CA LEU A 62 -16.24 3.27 2.62
C LEU A 62 -15.18 3.84 1.69
N LEU A 63 -15.23 3.52 0.39
CA LEU A 63 -14.26 4.01 -0.58
C LEU A 63 -14.39 5.51 -0.83
N ILE A 64 -15.62 6.00 -0.98
CA ILE A 64 -15.89 7.43 -1.14
C ILE A 64 -15.41 8.19 0.09
N LEU A 65 -15.75 7.71 1.30
CA LEU A 65 -15.27 8.28 2.55
C LEU A 65 -13.74 8.29 2.60
N ALA A 66 -13.09 7.18 2.22
CA ALA A 66 -11.63 7.10 2.17
C ALA A 66 -11.04 8.20 1.28
N GLN A 67 -11.57 8.33 0.08
CA GLN A 67 -11.07 9.28 -0.91
C GLN A 67 -11.26 10.73 -0.45
N ILE A 68 -12.40 11.03 0.17
CA ILE A 68 -12.69 12.35 0.73
C ILE A 68 -11.73 12.64 1.89
N PHE A 69 -11.58 11.72 2.84
CA PHE A 69 -10.65 11.90 3.96
C PHE A 69 -9.21 12.07 3.49
N MET A 70 -8.73 11.24 2.57
CA MET A 70 -7.37 11.35 2.04
C MET A 70 -7.15 12.66 1.29
N SER A 71 -8.09 13.06 0.42
CA SER A 71 -7.95 14.31 -0.33
C SER A 71 -7.95 15.53 0.60
N PHE A 72 -8.82 15.55 1.62
CA PHE A 72 -8.81 16.57 2.66
C PHE A 72 -7.46 16.64 3.36
N ASN A 73 -6.92 15.51 3.79
CA ASN A 73 -5.65 15.44 4.50
C ASN A 73 -4.46 15.89 3.64
N VAL A 74 -4.44 15.55 2.35
CA VAL A 74 -3.41 16.03 1.40
C VAL A 74 -3.46 17.54 1.26
N ILE A 75 -4.66 18.10 1.14
CA ILE A 75 -4.84 19.56 1.07
C ILE A 75 -4.30 20.21 2.33
N SER A 76 -4.65 19.68 3.52
CA SER A 76 -4.12 20.17 4.80
C SER A 76 -2.59 20.08 4.87
N ALA A 77 -2.01 18.94 4.48
CA ALA A 77 -0.57 18.71 4.54
C ALA A 77 0.23 19.65 3.64
N VAL A 78 -0.19 19.79 2.37
CA VAL A 78 0.47 20.69 1.41
C VAL A 78 0.27 22.15 1.81
N SER A 79 -0.89 22.49 2.40
CA SER A 79 -1.14 23.85 2.89
C SER A 79 -0.18 24.22 4.03
N ILE A 80 0.01 23.32 5.00
CA ILE A 80 0.79 23.54 6.24
C ILE A 80 2.31 23.45 6.00
N TYR A 81 2.78 22.38 5.37
CA TYR A 81 4.21 22.02 5.41
C TYR A 81 5.03 22.47 4.20
N ILE A 82 4.38 22.86 3.10
CA ILE A 82 5.07 23.18 1.85
C ILE A 82 5.00 24.69 1.61
N ASN A 83 6.12 25.39 1.63
CA ASN A 83 6.22 26.77 1.14
C ASN A 83 7.42 26.88 0.20
N PHE A 84 7.16 27.03 -1.10
CA PHE A 84 8.19 26.99 -2.15
C PHE A 84 8.70 28.36 -2.56
N SER A 85 7.90 29.41 -2.40
CA SER A 85 8.25 30.76 -2.84
C SER A 85 7.71 31.81 -1.87
N SER A 86 8.44 32.92 -1.70
CA SER A 86 7.94 34.08 -0.96
C SER A 86 6.81 34.79 -1.70
N ASN A 87 6.72 34.62 -3.02
CA ASN A 87 5.65 35.18 -3.81
C ASN A 87 4.37 34.35 -3.63
N TYR A 88 3.33 34.98 -3.07
CA TYR A 88 2.06 34.35 -2.73
C TYR A 88 1.40 33.64 -3.92
N LEU A 89 1.34 34.29 -5.09
CA LEU A 89 0.70 33.71 -6.28
C LEU A 89 1.45 32.48 -6.80
N ILE A 90 2.78 32.55 -6.86
CA ILE A 90 3.63 31.44 -7.33
C ILE A 90 3.53 30.27 -6.34
N ASN A 91 3.58 30.54 -5.04
CA ASN A 91 3.45 29.51 -4.00
C ASN A 91 2.08 28.82 -4.09
N LEU A 92 0.99 29.57 -4.30
CA LEU A 92 -0.37 29.03 -4.42
C LEU A 92 -0.52 28.15 -5.68
N ILE A 93 0.01 28.57 -6.83
CA ILE A 93 -0.01 27.77 -8.06
C ILE A 93 0.75 26.45 -7.86
N ILE A 94 1.95 26.50 -7.27
CA ILE A 94 2.75 25.30 -7.01
C ILE A 94 2.01 24.35 -6.05
N LYS A 95 1.41 24.87 -4.97
CA LYS A 95 0.58 24.07 -4.05
C LYS A 95 -0.57 23.37 -4.76
N ILE A 96 -1.31 24.07 -5.62
CA ILE A 96 -2.43 23.49 -6.37
C ILE A 96 -1.95 22.37 -7.30
N ILE A 97 -0.84 22.58 -8.03
CA ILE A 97 -0.27 21.55 -8.92
C ILE A 97 0.11 20.30 -8.13
N ILE A 98 0.78 20.47 -6.98
CA ILE A 98 1.18 19.37 -6.11
C ILE A 98 -0.04 18.63 -5.54
N ILE A 99 -1.05 19.36 -5.06
CA ILE A 99 -2.29 18.77 -4.53
C ILE A 99 -2.99 17.94 -5.61
N ILE A 100 -3.15 18.48 -6.82
CA ILE A 100 -3.80 17.77 -7.93
C ILE A 100 -3.01 16.49 -8.28
N ALA A 101 -1.67 16.58 -8.35
CA ALA A 101 -0.83 15.44 -8.65
C ALA A 101 -0.95 14.33 -7.58
N ILE A 102 -0.95 14.70 -6.29
CA ILE A 102 -1.07 13.74 -5.18
C ILE A 102 -2.48 13.12 -5.14
N ILE A 103 -3.54 13.92 -5.31
CA ILE A 103 -4.92 13.41 -5.38
C ILE A 103 -5.09 12.44 -6.55
N PHE A 104 -4.50 12.73 -7.71
CA PHE A 104 -4.52 11.83 -8.86
C PHE A 104 -3.77 10.52 -8.57
N MET A 105 -2.60 10.58 -7.93
CA MET A 105 -1.86 9.38 -7.52
C MET A 105 -2.66 8.54 -6.50
N LEU A 106 -3.34 9.18 -5.55
CA LEU A 106 -4.23 8.49 -4.61
C LEU A 106 -5.40 7.83 -5.33
N TYR A 107 -6.01 8.50 -6.31
CA TYR A 107 -7.07 7.92 -7.13
C TYR A 107 -6.63 6.64 -7.83
N LEU A 108 -5.42 6.64 -8.41
CA LEU A 108 -4.85 5.46 -9.04
C LEU A 108 -4.53 4.36 -8.03
N ALA A 109 -3.96 4.70 -6.87
CA ALA A 109 -3.65 3.73 -5.83
C ALA A 109 -4.90 3.02 -5.30
N VAL A 110 -5.94 3.78 -4.93
CA VAL A 110 -7.23 3.24 -4.47
C VAL A 110 -7.88 2.42 -5.58
N GLY A 111 -7.85 2.93 -6.81
CA GLY A 111 -8.43 2.28 -7.98
C GLY A 111 -7.76 0.94 -8.29
N TYR A 112 -6.45 0.85 -8.13
CA TYR A 112 -5.70 -0.39 -8.34
C TYR A 112 -5.99 -1.43 -7.26
N VAL A 113 -6.07 -1.03 -5.99
CA VAL A 113 -6.48 -1.93 -4.89
C VAL A 113 -7.90 -2.43 -5.10
N LEU A 114 -8.79 -1.58 -5.59
CA LEU A 114 -10.14 -1.98 -5.92
C LEU A 114 -10.20 -2.98 -7.07
N LEU A 115 -9.52 -2.67 -8.17
CA LEU A 115 -9.45 -3.53 -9.34
C LEU A 115 -8.92 -4.91 -8.96
N SER A 116 -7.81 -4.96 -8.21
CA SER A 116 -7.23 -6.20 -7.70
C SER A 116 -8.19 -6.94 -6.76
N SER A 117 -8.82 -6.29 -5.78
CA SER A 117 -9.82 -6.91 -4.89
C SER A 117 -11.02 -7.49 -5.64
N SER A 118 -11.42 -6.86 -6.74
CA SER A 118 -12.54 -7.30 -7.58
C SER A 118 -12.19 -8.51 -8.45
N MET A 119 -10.95 -8.53 -8.94
CA MET A 119 -10.39 -9.67 -9.64
C MET A 119 -10.28 -10.85 -8.67
N ILE A 120 -9.84 -10.65 -7.43
CA ILE A 120 -9.83 -11.66 -6.36
C ILE A 120 -11.22 -12.22 -6.13
N PHE A 121 -12.25 -11.37 -5.99
CA PHE A 121 -13.62 -11.84 -5.78
C PHE A 121 -14.13 -12.69 -6.94
N LYS A 122 -13.85 -12.30 -8.19
CA LYS A 122 -14.19 -13.11 -9.38
C LYS A 122 -13.35 -14.40 -9.50
N LEU A 123 -12.13 -14.40 -8.96
CA LEU A 123 -11.24 -15.59 -8.90
C LEU A 123 -11.65 -16.56 -7.78
N LEU A 124 -12.25 -16.06 -6.69
CA LEU A 124 -12.66 -16.83 -5.52
C LEU A 124 -14.17 -17.12 -5.46
N SER A 125 -14.99 -16.66 -6.41
CA SER A 125 -16.46 -16.79 -6.37
C SER A 125 -17.01 -18.23 -6.53
N LYS A 126 -16.18 -19.25 -6.34
CA LYS A 126 -16.61 -20.64 -6.09
C LYS A 126 -16.06 -21.24 -4.78
N VAL A 127 -15.23 -20.51 -4.04
CA VAL A 127 -14.90 -20.79 -2.64
C VAL A 127 -15.86 -19.94 -1.81
N GLU A 128 -16.79 -20.59 -1.12
CA GLU A 128 -18.03 -20.08 -0.51
C GLU A 128 -17.97 -18.85 0.43
N ASP A 129 -16.82 -18.19 0.59
CA ASP A 129 -16.65 -17.07 1.51
C ASP A 129 -16.53 -15.72 0.80
N SER A 130 -17.64 -14.99 0.82
CA SER A 130 -17.75 -13.59 0.39
C SER A 130 -16.86 -12.60 1.17
N ASN A 131 -16.28 -13.01 2.30
CA ASN A 131 -15.63 -12.12 3.27
C ASN A 131 -14.21 -11.61 2.89
N ILE A 132 -13.46 -12.32 2.04
CA ILE A 132 -12.05 -11.99 1.71
C ILE A 132 -11.91 -10.60 1.06
N LYS A 133 -12.84 -10.29 0.14
CA LYS A 133 -12.86 -9.01 -0.57
C LYS A 133 -13.02 -7.85 0.43
N TYR A 134 -13.89 -8.04 1.40
CA TYR A 134 -14.14 -7.04 2.44
C TYR A 134 -12.95 -6.91 3.38
N ASP A 135 -12.33 -8.02 3.79
CA ASP A 135 -11.12 -8.01 4.63
C ASP A 135 -9.98 -7.20 4.00
N LEU A 136 -9.73 -7.36 2.70
CA LEU A 136 -8.71 -6.58 1.97
C LEU A 136 -9.05 -5.10 1.86
N LEU A 137 -10.30 -4.78 1.56
CA LEU A 137 -10.73 -3.39 1.38
C LEU A 137 -10.74 -2.62 2.70
N ILE A 138 -11.24 -3.25 3.77
CA ILE A 138 -11.20 -2.68 5.12
C ILE A 138 -9.74 -2.50 5.56
N SER A 139 -8.90 -3.50 5.34
CA SER A 139 -7.47 -3.40 5.68
C SER A 139 -6.79 -2.26 4.93
N TYR A 140 -7.03 -2.13 3.63
CA TYR A 140 -6.49 -1.01 2.86
C TYR A 140 -6.98 0.35 3.36
N PHE A 141 -8.29 0.47 3.65
CA PHE A 141 -8.88 1.67 4.20
C PHE A 141 -8.22 2.08 5.52
N VAL A 142 -8.09 1.14 6.47
CA VAL A 142 -7.47 1.37 7.78
C VAL A 142 -6.01 1.77 7.63
N LEU A 143 -5.23 1.04 6.82
CA LEU A 143 -3.83 1.39 6.60
C LEU A 143 -3.70 2.80 6.04
N ASN A 144 -4.41 3.11 4.97
CA ASN A 144 -4.28 4.40 4.30
C ASN A 144 -4.70 5.57 5.20
N THR A 145 -5.80 5.43 5.94
CA THR A 145 -6.22 6.44 6.92
C THR A 145 -5.16 6.65 8.00
N TYR A 146 -4.62 5.57 8.58
CA TYR A 146 -3.60 5.67 9.64
C TYR A 146 -2.27 6.22 9.15
N PHE A 147 -1.79 5.84 7.96
CA PHE A 147 -0.62 6.45 7.34
C PHE A 147 -0.81 7.93 7.10
N THR A 148 -2.01 8.32 6.68
CA THR A 148 -2.31 9.73 6.46
C THR A 148 -2.29 10.51 7.76
N VAL A 149 -2.88 9.97 8.84
CA VAL A 149 -2.84 10.61 10.15
C VAL A 149 -1.39 10.70 10.67
N LEU A 150 -0.59 9.65 10.52
CA LEU A 150 0.84 9.64 10.88
C LEU A 150 1.63 10.78 10.22
N ILE A 151 1.41 11.00 8.92
CA ILE A 151 2.16 11.99 8.14
C ILE A 151 1.64 13.41 8.38
N VAL A 152 0.32 13.60 8.42
CA VAL A 152 -0.29 14.94 8.42
C VAL A 152 -0.47 15.48 9.84
N PHE A 153 -0.86 14.63 10.77
CA PHE A 153 -1.20 14.97 12.15
C PHE A 153 -0.42 14.10 13.15
N PRO A 154 0.92 14.16 13.18
CA PRO A 154 1.75 13.26 13.98
C PRO A 154 1.42 13.31 15.49
N LYS A 155 1.07 14.48 16.02
CA LYS A 155 0.65 14.61 17.42
C LYS A 155 -0.64 13.86 17.72
N GLN A 156 -1.64 13.97 16.84
CA GLN A 156 -2.92 13.25 16.99
C GLN A 156 -2.71 11.74 16.82
N PHE A 157 -1.80 11.33 15.94
CA PHE A 157 -1.41 9.94 15.78
C PHE A 157 -0.84 9.37 17.10
N GLU A 158 0.06 10.12 17.73
CA GLU A 158 0.68 9.74 19.01
C GLU A 158 -0.35 9.64 20.14
N GLU A 159 -1.24 10.61 20.27
CA GLU A 159 -2.32 10.61 21.28
C GLU A 159 -3.27 9.41 21.11
N CYS A 160 -3.49 8.96 19.88
CA CYS A 160 -4.40 7.86 19.56
C CYS A 160 -3.74 6.47 19.59
N TYR A 161 -2.54 6.31 20.18
CA TYR A 161 -1.77 5.07 20.05
C TYR A 161 -2.53 3.80 20.44
N PHE A 162 -3.34 3.85 21.52
CA PHE A 162 -4.07 2.68 22.01
C PHE A 162 -5.12 2.20 20.99
N ILE A 163 -5.93 3.12 20.47
CA ILE A 163 -6.93 2.82 19.43
C ILE A 163 -6.22 2.40 18.14
N GLY A 164 -5.11 3.05 17.81
CA GLY A 164 -4.26 2.71 16.68
C GLY A 164 -3.75 1.28 16.72
N LEU A 165 -3.24 0.81 17.87
CA LEU A 165 -2.77 -0.56 18.04
C LEU A 165 -3.89 -1.60 17.85
N ILE A 166 -5.09 -1.33 18.38
CA ILE A 166 -6.26 -2.20 18.18
C ILE A 166 -6.62 -2.25 16.68
N GLY A 167 -6.70 -1.09 16.02
CA GLY A 167 -7.03 -1.01 14.59
C GLY A 167 -6.01 -1.74 13.71
N VAL A 168 -4.72 -1.56 13.98
CA VAL A 168 -3.65 -2.25 13.25
C VAL A 168 -3.64 -3.75 13.53
N ALA A 169 -3.94 -4.18 14.75
CA ALA A 169 -4.07 -5.60 15.10
C ALA A 169 -5.24 -6.28 14.36
N ILE A 170 -6.41 -5.63 14.29
CA ILE A 170 -7.56 -6.13 13.52
C ILE A 170 -7.20 -6.22 12.03
N CYS A 171 -6.60 -5.17 11.49
CA CYS A 171 -6.15 -5.14 10.09
C CYS A 171 -5.09 -6.22 9.80
N TYR A 172 -4.18 -6.47 10.74
CA TYR A 172 -3.18 -7.54 10.63
C TYR A 172 -3.86 -8.91 10.56
N MET A 173 -4.82 -9.18 11.45
CA MET A 173 -5.56 -10.44 11.45
C MET A 173 -6.35 -10.66 10.16
N MET A 174 -6.98 -9.61 9.62
CA MET A 174 -7.68 -9.65 8.32
C MET A 174 -6.71 -10.00 7.19
N ASN A 175 -5.59 -9.28 7.07
CA ASN A 175 -4.60 -9.57 6.03
C ASN A 175 -3.98 -10.98 6.16
N LEU A 176 -3.76 -11.45 7.39
CA LEU A 176 -3.25 -12.81 7.64
C LEU A 176 -4.27 -13.89 7.23
N ARG A 177 -5.57 -13.69 7.47
CA ARG A 177 -6.63 -14.60 7.02
C ARG A 177 -6.65 -14.70 5.50
N VAL A 178 -6.57 -13.57 4.81
CA VAL A 178 -6.49 -13.52 3.34
C VAL A 178 -5.26 -14.29 2.85
N LEU A 179 -4.10 -14.05 3.48
CA LEU A 179 -2.84 -14.70 3.13
C LEU A 179 -2.93 -16.22 3.28
N ILE A 180 -3.35 -16.72 4.44
CA ILE A 180 -3.50 -18.17 4.72
C ILE A 180 -4.45 -18.82 3.71
N LYS A 181 -5.52 -18.12 3.32
CA LYS A 181 -6.49 -18.65 2.39
C LYS A 181 -5.97 -18.80 0.97
N ILE A 182 -5.11 -17.89 0.54
CA ILE A 182 -4.38 -18.00 -0.73
C ILE A 182 -3.41 -19.19 -0.69
N ILE A 183 -2.73 -19.42 0.44
CA ILE A 183 -1.81 -20.56 0.61
C ILE A 183 -2.56 -21.90 0.58
N LYS A 184 -3.70 -22.00 1.26
CA LYS A 184 -4.43 -23.27 1.41
C LYS A 184 -5.08 -23.74 0.10
N ASN A 185 -5.45 -22.81 -0.79
CA ASN A 185 -6.18 -23.13 -2.02
C ASN A 185 -5.45 -22.62 -3.29
N PRO A 186 -4.21 -23.07 -3.58
CA PRO A 186 -3.46 -22.57 -4.73
C PRO A 186 -4.01 -23.13 -6.06
N GLU A 187 -4.54 -24.35 -6.07
CA GLU A 187 -4.95 -25.06 -7.31
C GLU A 187 -6.25 -24.52 -7.93
N HIS A 188 -7.22 -24.11 -7.12
CA HIS A 188 -8.44 -23.47 -7.59
C HIS A 188 -8.19 -22.11 -8.26
N ILE A 189 -7.07 -21.47 -7.91
CA ILE A 189 -6.66 -20.21 -8.50
C ILE A 189 -6.13 -20.48 -9.91
N ASN A 190 -5.25 -21.47 -10.10
CA ASN A 190 -4.60 -21.75 -11.38
C ASN A 190 -5.55 -22.21 -12.51
N ILE A 191 -6.56 -23.03 -12.23
CA ILE A 191 -7.49 -23.56 -13.25
C ILE A 191 -8.35 -22.44 -13.90
N HIS A 192 -8.61 -21.35 -13.18
CA HIS A 192 -9.37 -20.20 -13.71
C HIS A 192 -8.49 -19.14 -14.40
N LEU A 193 -7.16 -19.16 -14.20
CA LEU A 193 -6.23 -18.23 -14.85
C LEU A 193 -6.14 -18.46 -16.36
N GLU A 194 -6.28 -19.71 -16.84
CA GLU A 194 -6.26 -20.01 -18.28
C GLU A 194 -7.37 -19.28 -19.05
N LYS A 195 -8.51 -19.01 -18.40
CA LYS A 195 -9.67 -18.33 -19.03
C LYS A 195 -9.51 -16.80 -19.07
N TYR A 196 -8.64 -16.22 -18.24
CA TYR A 196 -8.35 -14.78 -18.15
C TYR A 196 -6.88 -14.51 -18.51
N ARG A 197 -6.52 -14.89 -19.74
CA ARG A 197 -5.18 -14.94 -20.36
C ARG A 197 -4.36 -13.64 -20.36
N ASN A 198 -4.89 -12.53 -19.83
CA ASN A 198 -4.26 -11.21 -19.91
C ASN A 198 -3.65 -10.71 -18.60
N PHE A 199 -3.79 -11.42 -17.47
CA PHE A 199 -3.23 -10.96 -16.19
C PHE A 199 -2.35 -11.97 -15.46
N LYS A 200 -1.18 -11.45 -15.08
CA LYS A 200 -0.15 -11.97 -14.16
C LYS A 200 -0.65 -12.08 -12.70
N SER A 201 -1.91 -12.46 -12.51
CA SER A 201 -2.78 -12.06 -11.39
C SER A 201 -2.34 -12.57 -10.01
N THR A 202 -1.87 -13.81 -9.91
CA THR A 202 -1.51 -14.42 -8.62
C THR A 202 -0.29 -13.75 -7.98
N THR A 203 0.74 -13.47 -8.79
CA THR A 203 1.95 -12.77 -8.34
C THR A 203 1.65 -11.33 -7.91
N THR A 204 0.80 -10.61 -8.64
CA THR A 204 0.43 -9.22 -8.29
C THR A 204 -0.32 -9.14 -6.97
N LEU A 205 -1.13 -10.15 -6.65
CA LEU A 205 -1.88 -10.23 -5.40
C LEU A 205 -1.00 -10.58 -4.21
N ALA A 206 -0.10 -11.56 -4.38
CA ALA A 206 0.89 -11.89 -3.36
C ALA A 206 1.77 -10.67 -3.00
N ILE A 207 2.20 -9.91 -4.02
CA ILE A 207 2.96 -8.67 -3.82
C ILE A 207 2.13 -7.62 -3.07
N LEU A 208 0.87 -7.41 -3.46
CA LEU A 208 -0.01 -6.42 -2.83
C LEU A 208 -0.24 -6.73 -1.34
N ILE A 209 -0.54 -7.99 -1.01
CA ILE A 209 -0.75 -8.42 0.38
C ILE A 209 0.55 -8.31 1.18
N LEU A 210 1.69 -8.68 0.59
CA LEU A 210 2.99 -8.55 1.22
C LEU A 210 3.31 -7.08 1.56
N ILE A 211 3.06 -6.16 0.62
CA ILE A 211 3.20 -4.72 0.87
C ILE A 211 2.26 -4.26 2.00
N MET A 212 0.99 -4.66 1.96
CA MET A 212 0.02 -4.31 3.01
C MET A 212 0.44 -4.85 4.39
N MET A 213 1.00 -6.05 4.45
CA MET A 213 1.52 -6.63 5.70
C MET A 213 2.71 -5.85 6.24
N ILE A 214 3.69 -5.52 5.40
CA ILE A 214 4.85 -4.70 5.81
C ILE A 214 4.40 -3.34 6.33
N LEU A 215 3.50 -2.68 5.60
CA LEU A 215 2.95 -1.37 5.97
C LEU A 215 2.14 -1.45 7.29
N ASN A 216 1.38 -2.52 7.51
CA ASN A 216 0.69 -2.77 8.76
C ASN A 216 1.67 -2.96 9.93
N LEU A 217 2.72 -3.77 9.73
CA LEU A 217 3.75 -3.99 10.74
C LEU A 217 4.45 -2.69 11.13
N PHE A 218 4.77 -1.85 10.15
CA PHE A 218 5.37 -0.53 10.36
C PHE A 218 4.48 0.40 11.18
N LEU A 219 3.18 0.52 10.85
CA LEU A 219 2.26 1.35 11.63
C LEU A 219 2.19 0.92 13.11
N ALA A 220 2.19 -0.38 13.37
CA ALA A 220 2.24 -0.88 14.75
C ALA A 220 3.56 -0.55 15.45
N VAL A 221 4.69 -0.56 14.74
CA VAL A 221 5.99 -0.10 15.28
C VAL A 221 5.92 1.38 15.67
N CYS A 222 5.35 2.23 14.80
CA CYS A 222 5.13 3.64 15.09
C CYS A 222 4.24 3.86 16.32
N PHE A 223 3.08 3.17 16.40
CA PHE A 223 2.21 3.31 17.56
C PHE A 223 2.85 2.84 18.87
N ILE A 224 3.68 1.79 18.83
CA ILE A 224 4.44 1.36 20.02
C ILE A 224 5.45 2.44 20.43
N ASN A 225 6.15 3.04 19.46
CA ASN A 225 7.07 4.15 19.73
C ASN A 225 6.34 5.39 20.30
N SER A 226 5.10 5.64 19.87
CA SER A 226 4.26 6.70 20.42
C SER A 226 3.79 6.40 21.86
N ALA A 227 3.65 5.13 22.24
CA ALA A 227 3.22 4.74 23.57
C ALA A 227 4.32 4.97 24.63
N ASP A 228 5.58 4.73 24.27
CA ASP A 228 6.75 4.97 25.11
C ASP A 228 7.94 5.32 24.23
N ILE A 229 8.50 6.52 24.44
CA ILE A 229 9.62 7.07 23.67
C ILE A 229 10.88 6.19 23.77
N ASN A 230 11.02 5.42 24.86
CA ASN A 230 12.14 4.50 25.08
C ASN A 230 11.85 3.08 24.54
N SER A 231 10.80 2.90 23.73
CA SER A 231 10.46 1.59 23.14
C SER A 231 11.56 1.02 22.28
N TYR A 232 12.33 1.87 21.62
CA TYR A 232 13.43 1.52 20.74
C TYR A 232 14.69 2.31 21.11
N THR A 233 15.86 1.73 20.86
CA THR A 233 17.15 2.38 21.14
C THR A 233 17.34 3.64 20.31
N GLY A 234 17.83 4.72 20.95
CA GLY A 234 18.26 5.94 20.25
C GLY A 234 17.14 6.89 19.83
N ASN A 235 15.91 6.71 20.33
CA ASN A 235 14.73 7.53 20.01
C ASN A 235 14.57 7.76 18.50
N PRO A 236 14.37 6.68 17.72
CA PRO A 236 14.34 6.73 16.27
C PRO A 236 13.17 7.59 15.77
N ASN A 237 13.39 8.30 14.65
CA ASN A 237 12.31 8.97 13.95
C ASN A 237 11.45 7.96 13.16
N ASN A 238 10.33 8.40 12.57
CA ASN A 238 9.44 7.51 11.81
C ASN A 238 10.11 6.83 10.59
N PHE A 239 11.10 7.45 9.97
CA PHE A 239 11.86 6.85 8.87
C PHE A 239 12.82 5.76 9.37
N ASP A 240 13.48 6.01 10.50
CA ASP A 240 14.35 5.04 11.16
C ASP A 240 13.55 3.81 11.61
N LEU A 241 12.31 4.01 12.10
CA LEU A 241 11.37 2.92 12.41
C LEU A 241 10.91 2.14 11.17
N PHE A 242 10.76 2.81 10.02
CA PHE A 242 10.46 2.14 8.76
C PHE A 242 11.64 1.27 8.33
N TYR A 243 12.85 1.83 8.38
CA TYR A 243 14.09 1.11 8.16
C TYR A 243 14.22 -0.10 9.09
N TYR A 244 14.02 0.05 10.40
CA TYR A 244 13.99 -1.05 11.39
C TYR A 244 12.99 -2.14 10.99
N THR A 245 11.78 -1.76 10.59
CA THR A 245 10.74 -2.70 10.16
C THR A 245 11.20 -3.50 8.94
N ILE A 246 11.78 -2.84 7.94
CA ILE A 246 12.28 -3.49 6.74
C ILE A 246 13.43 -4.43 7.05
N ILE A 247 14.48 -3.99 7.76
CA ILE A 247 15.65 -4.85 8.04
C ILE A 247 15.30 -6.05 8.94
N THR A 248 14.31 -5.90 9.82
CA THR A 248 13.81 -7.00 10.65
C THR A 248 12.97 -7.96 9.81
N PHE A 249 12.10 -7.44 8.94
CA PHE A 249 11.28 -8.26 8.05
C PHE A 249 12.14 -9.01 7.02
N THR A 250 13.16 -8.38 6.44
CA THR A 250 14.07 -9.03 5.48
C THR A 250 15.16 -9.87 6.15
N THR A 251 15.08 -10.05 7.47
CA THR A 251 16.04 -10.83 8.28
C THR A 251 17.50 -10.36 8.16
N ILE A 252 17.73 -9.08 7.83
CA ILE A 252 19.06 -8.47 7.78
C ILE A 252 19.55 -8.16 9.19
N GLY A 253 18.73 -7.45 9.99
CA GLY A 253 18.98 -7.22 11.42
C GLY A 253 20.33 -6.60 11.78
N TYR A 254 20.65 -5.41 11.25
CA TYR A 254 21.92 -4.72 11.54
C TYR A 254 22.18 -4.43 13.03
N GLY A 255 21.12 -4.34 13.85
CA GLY A 255 21.23 -4.18 15.30
C GLY A 255 21.50 -2.76 15.79
N ASP A 256 21.39 -1.77 14.91
CA ASP A 256 21.46 -0.34 15.20
C ASP A 256 20.21 0.19 15.91
N ILE A 257 19.03 -0.36 15.60
CA ILE A 257 17.78 -0.11 16.29
C ILE A 257 17.25 -1.42 16.87
N VAL A 258 17.07 -1.46 18.20
CA VAL A 258 16.65 -2.68 18.92
C VAL A 258 15.44 -2.37 19.81
N PRO A 259 14.44 -3.26 19.89
CA PRO A 259 13.32 -3.11 20.79
C PRO A 259 13.75 -3.29 22.26
N VAL A 260 13.42 -2.32 23.11
CA VAL A 260 13.78 -2.31 24.53
C VAL A 260 12.61 -2.78 25.40
N THR A 261 11.42 -2.21 25.16
CA THR A 261 10.21 -2.50 25.94
C THR A 261 9.60 -3.85 25.58
N VAL A 262 8.79 -4.40 26.50
CA VAL A 262 8.13 -5.71 26.30
C VAL A 262 7.23 -5.69 25.07
N LEU A 263 6.46 -4.62 24.85
CA LEU A 263 5.59 -4.46 23.68
C LEU A 263 6.39 -4.42 22.37
N ALA A 264 7.51 -3.66 22.34
CA ALA A 264 8.38 -3.59 21.17
C ALA A 264 9.02 -4.96 20.85
N LYS A 265 9.41 -5.73 21.89
CA LYS A 265 9.96 -7.09 21.73
C LYS A 265 8.92 -8.06 21.18
N ILE A 266 7.71 -8.06 21.73
CA ILE A 266 6.58 -8.86 21.20
C ILE A 266 6.34 -8.49 19.74
N LYS A 267 6.35 -7.20 19.40
CA LYS A 267 6.17 -6.77 18.01
C LYS A 267 7.28 -7.26 17.09
N SER A 268 8.53 -7.24 17.54
CA SER A 268 9.67 -7.78 16.79
C SER A 268 9.50 -9.27 16.48
N ILE A 269 9.06 -10.08 17.44
CA ILE A 269 8.75 -11.50 17.24
C ILE A 269 7.63 -11.67 16.19
N ILE A 270 6.58 -10.85 16.25
CA ILE A 270 5.51 -10.87 15.25
C ILE A 270 6.07 -10.51 13.86
N ILE A 271 6.95 -9.52 13.74
CA ILE A 271 7.56 -9.15 12.44
C ILE A 271 8.36 -10.33 11.88
N SER A 272 9.23 -10.96 12.67
CA SER A 272 10.06 -12.08 12.22
C SER A 272 9.25 -13.32 11.85
N THR A 273 8.20 -13.65 12.60
CA THR A 273 7.33 -14.78 12.26
C THR A 273 6.54 -14.52 10.97
N THR A 274 6.03 -13.30 10.82
CA THR A 274 5.31 -12.87 9.61
C THR A 274 6.19 -12.94 8.37
N SER A 275 7.45 -12.50 8.47
CA SER A 275 8.32 -12.43 7.30
C SER A 275 8.61 -13.79 6.69
N VAL A 276 8.87 -14.80 7.53
CA VAL A 276 9.10 -16.18 7.07
C VAL A 276 7.91 -16.69 6.26
N VAL A 277 6.68 -16.46 6.76
CA VAL A 277 5.46 -16.86 6.05
C VAL A 277 5.32 -16.09 4.74
N CYS A 278 5.44 -14.76 4.75
CA CYS A 278 5.26 -13.92 3.57
C CYS A 278 6.31 -14.17 2.47
N ILE A 279 7.59 -14.29 2.83
CA ILE A 279 8.69 -14.51 1.88
C ILE A 279 8.53 -15.85 1.19
N THR A 280 8.14 -16.89 1.92
CA THR A 280 7.91 -18.24 1.36
C THR A 280 6.84 -18.19 0.26
N ILE A 281 5.72 -17.51 0.51
CA ILE A 281 4.59 -17.39 -0.43
C ILE A 281 4.99 -16.57 -1.66
N PHE A 282 5.69 -15.47 -1.43
CA PHE A 282 6.19 -14.62 -2.51
C PHE A 282 7.10 -15.43 -3.44
N LEU A 283 8.06 -16.17 -2.87
CA LEU A 283 8.97 -17.00 -3.65
C LEU A 283 8.23 -18.11 -4.42
N SER A 284 7.28 -18.81 -3.79
CA SER A 284 6.44 -19.81 -4.46
C SER A 284 5.66 -19.22 -5.64
N SER A 285 5.10 -18.01 -5.48
CA SER A 285 4.36 -17.35 -6.55
C SER A 285 5.25 -16.98 -7.76
N VAL A 286 6.48 -16.51 -7.49
CA VAL A 286 7.45 -16.16 -8.55
C VAL A 286 7.92 -17.41 -9.29
N LEU A 287 8.19 -18.50 -8.57
CA LEU A 287 8.60 -19.77 -9.16
C LEU A 287 7.50 -20.37 -10.03
N SER A 288 6.25 -20.34 -9.57
CA SER A 288 5.08 -20.78 -10.35
C SER A 288 5.00 -20.03 -11.68
N PHE A 289 5.17 -18.70 -11.65
CA PHE A 289 5.11 -17.87 -12.86
C PHE A 289 6.23 -18.18 -13.87
N ASN A 290 7.44 -18.49 -13.40
CA ASN A 290 8.55 -18.85 -14.27
C ASN A 290 8.35 -20.24 -14.90
N SER A 291 7.73 -21.18 -14.16
CA SER A 291 7.45 -22.52 -14.68
C SER A 291 6.41 -22.52 -15.81
N GLU A 292 5.42 -21.62 -15.77
CA GLU A 292 4.43 -21.46 -16.84
C GLU A 292 5.01 -20.83 -18.12
N LYS A 293 6.00 -19.95 -18.00
CA LYS A 293 6.65 -19.32 -19.15
C LYS A 293 7.57 -20.25 -19.95
N ASN A 294 8.04 -21.33 -19.31
CA ASN A 294 8.97 -22.28 -19.90
C ASN A 294 8.26 -23.54 -20.46
N LYS A 295 6.92 -23.53 -20.50
CA LYS A 295 6.09 -24.51 -21.22
C LYS A 295 5.60 -23.89 -22.53
#